data_AF-A0A022LFX1-F1
#
_entry.id   AF-A0A022LFX1-F1
#
_cell.length_a   1.000
_cell.length_b   1.000
_cell.length_c   1.000
_cell.angle_alpha   90.00
_cell.angle_beta   90.00
_cell.angle_gamma   90.00
#
_symmetry.space_group_name_H-M   'P 1'
#
loop_
_entity.id
_entity.type
_entity.pdbx_description
1 polymer ?
#
loop_
_entity_poly.entity_id
_entity_poly.type
_entity_poly.pdbx_seq_one_letter_code
_entity_poly.pdbx_strand_id
1 'polypeptide(L)'
;MRRATGGAIFALALAGCSQIDALAPVGGAEIADLRYATNEVLLEQGVEILVAPVCEGHGATLRCVGETVGNETITATLTSQDGTTFDLEVGENLLYSGSVQAVLDRNGTVGAR
;
A
#
# COMPACT_ATOMS: atom_id res chain seq x y z
N MET A 1 -36.66 59.31 5.54
CA MET A 1 -36.77 57.85 5.72
C MET A 1 -36.64 57.16 4.38
N ARG A 2 -35.49 56.56 4.09
CA ARG A 2 -35.34 55.52 3.05
C ARG A 2 -34.10 54.72 3.40
N ARG A 3 -34.32 53.58 4.05
CA ARG A 3 -33.29 52.60 4.42
C ARG A 3 -33.22 51.56 3.31
N ALA A 4 -32.02 51.30 2.82
CA ALA A 4 -31.59 50.00 2.29
C ALA A 4 -30.06 50.03 2.20
N THR A 5 -29.40 49.95 3.34
CA THR A 5 -27.97 49.65 3.45
C THR A 5 -27.81 48.19 3.01
N GLY A 6 -27.49 48.00 1.72
CA GLY A 6 -27.17 46.69 1.16
C GLY A 6 -25.87 46.18 1.76
N GLY A 7 -25.97 45.10 2.55
CA GLY A 7 -24.83 44.40 3.09
C GLY A 7 -24.03 43.74 1.97
N ALA A 8 -22.72 44.01 1.93
CA ALA A 8 -21.75 43.23 1.20
C ALA A 8 -20.84 42.57 2.24
N ILE A 9 -21.23 41.37 2.67
CA ILE A 9 -20.39 40.47 3.46
C ILE A 9 -19.26 40.02 2.53
N PHE A 10 -18.08 40.62 2.69
CA PHE A 10 -16.84 40.23 2.03
C PHE A 10 -16.23 39.04 2.79
N ALA A 11 -16.86 37.87 2.67
CA ALA A 11 -16.30 36.60 3.12
C ALA A 11 -16.15 35.72 1.90
N LEU A 12 -15.00 35.01 1.77
CA LEU A 12 -14.67 33.91 0.84
C LEU A 12 -13.37 34.07 0.02
N ALA A 13 -12.35 34.78 0.53
CA ALA A 13 -10.99 34.75 -0.05
C ALA A 13 -10.03 33.79 0.69
N LEU A 14 -10.54 32.66 1.21
CA LEU A 14 -9.72 31.51 1.64
C LEU A 14 -10.01 30.29 0.77
N ALA A 15 -10.15 30.48 -0.54
CA ALA A 15 -9.94 29.39 -1.49
C ALA A 15 -8.44 29.05 -1.48
N GLY A 16 -8.00 28.40 -0.39
CA GLY A 16 -6.79 27.61 -0.39
C GLY A 16 -7.03 26.53 -1.43
N CYS A 17 -6.53 26.74 -2.64
CA CYS A 17 -6.24 25.67 -3.57
C CYS A 17 -5.14 24.85 -2.91
N SER A 18 -5.49 24.04 -1.91
CA SER A 18 -4.76 22.82 -1.63
C SER A 18 -4.90 22.02 -2.91
N GLN A 19 -3.95 22.25 -3.83
CA GLN A 19 -3.66 21.34 -4.89
C GLN A 19 -3.40 20.01 -4.20
N ILE A 20 -4.46 19.22 -4.05
CA ILE A 20 -4.38 17.77 -4.18
C ILE A 20 -4.11 17.58 -5.67
N ASP A 21 -2.95 18.05 -6.11
CA ASP A 21 -2.34 17.55 -7.32
C ASP A 21 -2.08 16.11 -6.93
N ALA A 22 -2.91 15.23 -7.48
CA ALA A 22 -2.77 13.80 -7.31
C ALA A 22 -1.35 13.50 -7.77
N LEU A 23 -0.45 13.34 -6.80
CA LEU A 23 0.95 13.00 -7.04
C LEU A 23 0.92 11.94 -8.13
N ALA A 24 1.47 12.28 -9.31
CA ALA A 24 1.55 11.36 -10.41
C ALA A 24 2.06 10.02 -9.86
N PRO A 25 1.54 8.86 -10.33
CA PRO A 25 1.91 7.57 -9.78
C PRO A 25 3.43 7.51 -9.69
N VAL A 26 3.95 7.54 -8.46
CA VAL A 26 5.40 7.42 -8.27
C VAL A 26 5.76 6.05 -8.82
N GLY A 27 6.62 6.01 -9.83
CA GLY A 27 7.01 4.75 -10.47
C GLY A 27 7.47 3.76 -9.40
N GLY A 28 6.89 2.56 -9.40
CA GLY A 28 7.19 1.53 -8.40
C GLY A 28 6.27 1.49 -7.17
N ALA A 29 5.14 2.21 -7.17
CA ALA A 29 4.12 2.07 -6.12
C ALA A 29 3.70 0.60 -5.92
N GLU A 30 3.38 -0.12 -7.00
CA GLU A 30 3.00 -1.54 -6.95
C GLU A 30 4.08 -2.46 -6.34
N ILE A 31 5.36 -2.20 -6.67
CA ILE A 31 6.52 -2.92 -6.11
C ILE A 31 6.59 -2.66 -4.60
N ALA A 32 6.47 -1.41 -4.20
CA ALA A 32 6.53 -1.01 -2.80
C ALA A 32 5.36 -1.60 -2.00
N ASP A 33 4.14 -1.47 -2.51
CA ASP A 33 2.91 -1.94 -1.89
C ASP A 33 2.92 -3.45 -1.68
N LEU A 34 3.27 -4.23 -2.71
CA LEU A 34 3.39 -5.68 -2.57
C LEU A 34 4.48 -6.05 -1.56
N ARG A 35 5.64 -5.37 -1.61
CA ARG A 35 6.73 -5.63 -0.66
C ARG A 35 6.29 -5.35 0.77
N TYR A 36 5.63 -4.22 1.01
CA TYR A 36 5.13 -3.88 2.34
C TYR A 36 4.09 -4.90 2.80
N ALA A 37 3.06 -5.18 1.99
CA ALA A 37 2.04 -6.16 2.33
C ALA A 37 2.64 -7.55 2.63
N THR A 38 3.64 -7.98 1.85
CA THR A 38 4.37 -9.22 2.09
C THR A 38 5.05 -9.21 3.46
N ASN A 39 5.82 -8.17 3.78
CA ASN A 39 6.54 -8.09 5.06
C ASN A 39 5.58 -8.01 6.25
N GLU A 40 4.46 -7.30 6.11
CA GLU A 40 3.44 -7.21 7.15
C GLU A 40 2.81 -8.57 7.45
N VAL A 41 2.43 -9.34 6.42
CA VAL A 41 1.89 -10.70 6.63
C VAL A 41 2.94 -11.62 7.26
N LEU A 42 4.19 -11.60 6.79
CA LEU A 42 5.25 -12.41 7.37
C LEU A 42 5.46 -12.10 8.86
N LEU A 43 5.42 -10.81 9.22
CA LEU A 43 5.53 -10.36 10.60
C LEU A 43 4.33 -10.85 11.45
N GLU A 44 3.11 -10.71 10.95
CA GLU A 44 1.90 -11.20 11.64
C GLU A 44 1.92 -12.72 11.88
N GLN A 45 2.45 -13.48 10.92
CA GLN A 45 2.58 -14.93 11.02
C GLN A 45 3.81 -15.36 11.84
N GLY A 46 4.64 -14.41 12.31
CA GLY A 46 5.83 -14.70 13.10
C GLY A 46 6.93 -15.43 12.31
N VAL A 47 7.00 -15.21 10.99
CA VAL A 47 8.04 -15.80 10.13
C VAL A 47 9.36 -15.07 10.34
N GLU A 48 10.40 -15.80 10.76
CA GLU A 48 11.75 -15.27 10.89
C GLU A 48 12.44 -15.17 9.53
N ILE A 49 12.75 -13.95 9.11
CA ILE A 49 13.30 -13.65 7.79
C ILE A 49 14.84 -13.57 7.86
N LEU A 50 15.52 -14.34 7.01
CA LEU A 50 16.97 -14.25 6.81
C LEU A 50 17.33 -13.25 5.71
N VAL A 51 16.62 -13.35 4.58
CA VAL A 51 16.75 -12.44 3.43
C VAL A 51 15.39 -11.82 3.16
N ALA A 52 15.30 -10.51 3.34
CA ALA A 52 14.07 -9.77 3.11
C ALA A 52 13.56 -9.94 1.67
N PRO A 53 12.24 -10.11 1.46
CA PRO A 53 11.69 -10.23 0.12
C PRO A 53 12.05 -9.04 -0.78
N VAL A 54 12.66 -9.34 -1.93
CA VAL A 54 12.96 -8.37 -2.98
C VAL A 54 11.99 -8.62 -4.13
N CYS A 55 11.34 -7.55 -4.59
CA CYS A 55 10.30 -7.63 -5.62
C CYS A 55 10.82 -7.15 -6.97
N GLU A 56 10.49 -7.90 -8.01
CA GLU A 56 10.86 -7.63 -9.41
C GLU A 56 9.69 -7.93 -10.34
N GLY A 57 9.68 -7.29 -11.51
CA GLY A 57 8.59 -7.38 -12.49
C GLY A 57 7.61 -6.22 -12.40
N HIS A 58 6.44 -6.39 -13.03
CA HIS A 58 5.39 -5.38 -13.14
C HIS A 58 4.03 -6.01 -13.49
N GLY A 59 2.94 -5.41 -13.04
CA GLY A 59 1.59 -5.96 -13.18
C GLY A 59 1.50 -7.42 -12.69
N ALA A 60 0.81 -8.29 -13.43
CA ALA A 60 0.65 -9.71 -13.08
C ALA A 60 1.95 -10.54 -13.04
N THR A 61 3.10 -9.98 -13.45
CA THR A 61 4.41 -10.64 -13.36
C THR A 61 5.22 -10.22 -12.14
N LEU A 62 4.74 -9.24 -11.38
CA LEU A 62 5.39 -8.76 -10.17
C LEU A 62 5.42 -9.88 -9.12
N ARG A 63 6.62 -10.18 -8.62
CA ARG A 63 6.85 -11.21 -7.62
C ARG A 63 7.94 -10.77 -6.64
N CYS A 64 7.75 -11.07 -5.37
CA CYS A 64 8.75 -10.90 -4.32
C CYS A 64 9.33 -12.25 -3.90
N VAL A 65 10.65 -12.34 -3.79
CA VAL A 65 11.33 -13.56 -3.33
C VAL A 65 12.28 -13.22 -2.19
N GLY A 66 12.27 -14.03 -1.15
CA GLY A 66 13.16 -13.94 0.01
C GLY A 66 13.42 -15.32 0.61
N GLU A 67 13.98 -15.34 1.81
CA GLU A 67 14.36 -16.58 2.49
C GLU A 67 14.16 -16.46 4.00
N THR A 68 13.65 -17.52 4.63
CA THR A 68 13.52 -17.61 6.10
C THR A 68 14.84 -18.04 6.74
N VAL A 69 14.96 -17.87 8.06
CA VAL A 69 16.08 -18.43 8.84
C VAL A 69 16.15 -19.96 8.75
N GLY A 70 15.01 -20.61 8.45
CA GLY A 70 14.92 -22.05 8.19
C GLY A 70 15.40 -22.48 6.80
N ASN A 71 15.85 -21.55 5.94
CA ASN A 71 16.16 -21.76 4.52
C ASN A 71 14.94 -22.15 3.65
N GLU A 72 13.74 -21.75 4.07
CA GLU A 72 12.55 -21.88 3.24
C GLU A 72 12.42 -20.66 2.34
N THR A 73 12.07 -20.88 1.07
CA THR A 73 11.83 -19.80 0.13
C THR A 73 10.53 -19.08 0.48
N ILE A 74 10.58 -17.76 0.52
CA ILE A 74 9.42 -16.89 0.65
C ILE A 74 9.05 -16.43 -0.76
N THR A 75 7.80 -16.63 -1.18
CA THR A 75 7.31 -16.18 -2.49
C THR A 75 6.01 -15.42 -2.35
N ALA A 76 5.99 -14.16 -2.77
CA ALA A 76 4.76 -13.36 -2.89
C ALA A 76 4.50 -13.04 -4.36
N THR A 77 3.33 -13.38 -4.89
CA THR A 77 3.00 -13.20 -6.32
C THR A 77 1.68 -12.47 -6.48
N LEU A 78 1.63 -11.43 -7.32
CA LEU A 78 0.34 -10.84 -7.72
C LEU A 78 -0.50 -11.87 -8.47
N THR A 79 -1.74 -12.04 -8.04
CA THR A 79 -2.69 -12.98 -8.64
C THR A 79 -3.76 -12.28 -9.48
N SER A 80 -3.92 -10.97 -9.31
CA SER A 80 -4.81 -10.16 -10.15
C SER A 80 -4.05 -9.29 -11.15
N GLN A 81 -4.68 -9.08 -12.32
CA GLN A 81 -4.12 -8.22 -13.37
C GLN A 81 -4.09 -6.73 -12.99
N ASP A 82 -4.96 -6.32 -12.07
CA ASP A 82 -5.01 -4.95 -11.52
C ASP A 82 -4.07 -4.74 -10.32
N GLY A 83 -3.31 -5.77 -9.93
CA GLY A 83 -2.33 -5.73 -8.85
C GLY A 83 -2.91 -5.54 -7.45
N THR A 84 -4.21 -5.79 -7.27
CA THR A 84 -4.89 -5.62 -6.00
C THR A 84 -4.86 -6.86 -5.11
N THR A 85 -4.60 -8.05 -5.66
CA THR A 85 -4.53 -9.30 -4.90
C THR A 85 -3.21 -10.05 -5.09
N PHE A 86 -2.78 -10.74 -4.05
CA PHE A 86 -1.57 -11.54 -4.05
C PHE A 86 -1.70 -12.79 -3.19
N ASP A 87 -0.87 -13.77 -3.51
CA ASP A 87 -0.62 -14.96 -2.69
C ASP A 87 0.76 -14.85 -2.07
N LEU A 88 0.90 -15.32 -0.83
CA LEU A 88 2.16 -15.44 -0.11
C LEU A 88 2.36 -16.87 0.37
N GLU A 89 3.48 -17.46 -0.04
CA GLU A 89 3.89 -18.81 0.29
C GLU A 89 5.24 -18.79 1.02
N VAL A 90 5.41 -19.73 1.95
CA VAL A 90 6.70 -20.09 2.54
C VAL A 90 6.90 -21.59 2.34
N GLY A 91 7.91 -21.96 1.55
CA GLY A 91 8.03 -23.32 1.04
C GLY A 91 6.81 -23.68 0.19
N GLU A 92 6.06 -24.71 0.60
CA GLU A 92 4.81 -25.15 -0.05
C GLU A 92 3.55 -24.65 0.69
N ASN A 93 3.72 -23.90 1.78
CA ASN A 93 2.62 -23.46 2.63
C ASN A 93 2.10 -22.09 2.19
N LEU A 94 0.86 -22.03 1.73
CA LEU A 94 0.14 -20.78 1.48
C LEU A 94 -0.22 -20.12 2.81
N LEU A 95 0.44 -19.02 3.13
CA LEU A 95 0.22 -18.25 4.36
C LEU A 95 -0.86 -17.18 4.20
N TYR A 96 -1.03 -16.64 2.99
CA TYR A 96 -2.03 -15.63 2.69
C TYR A 96 -2.44 -15.66 1.24
N SER A 97 -3.72 -15.38 0.99
CA SER A 97 -4.27 -15.10 -0.34
C SER A 97 -5.35 -14.05 -0.17
N GLY A 98 -5.19 -12.90 -0.81
CA GLY A 98 -6.13 -11.79 -0.62
C GLY A 98 -5.62 -10.44 -1.10
N SER A 99 -6.26 -9.37 -0.59
CA SER A 99 -6.01 -8.00 -1.04
C SER A 99 -4.73 -7.39 -0.44
N VAL A 100 -3.90 -6.81 -1.30
CA VAL A 100 -2.76 -5.97 -0.89
C VAL A 100 -3.23 -4.82 0.00
N GLN A 101 -4.25 -4.07 -0.44
CA GLN A 101 -4.73 -2.91 0.29
C GLN A 101 -5.30 -3.26 1.67
N ALA A 102 -5.97 -4.40 1.82
CA ALA A 102 -6.45 -4.85 3.13
C ALA A 102 -5.31 -5.14 4.13
N VAL A 103 -4.12 -5.49 3.65
CA VAL A 103 -2.90 -5.59 4.47
C VAL A 103 -2.38 -4.22 4.84
N LEU A 104 -2.26 -3.33 3.84
CA LEU A 104 -1.74 -1.99 4.06
C LEU A 104 -2.65 -1.17 4.98
N ASP A 105 -3.97 -1.29 4.88
CA ASP A 105 -4.89 -0.51 5.71
C ASP A 105 -4.85 -0.95 7.18
N ARG A 106 -4.74 -2.27 7.44
CA ARG A 106 -4.75 -2.77 8.82
C ARG A 106 -3.44 -2.48 9.56
N ASN A 107 -2.31 -2.42 8.85
CA ASN A 107 -0.98 -2.24 9.44
C ASN A 107 -0.29 -0.91 9.12
N GLY A 108 -0.81 -0.16 8.14
CA GLY A 108 -0.25 1.11 7.66
C GLY A 108 -0.48 2.31 8.57
N THR A 109 -0.90 2.12 9.82
CA THR A 109 -1.08 3.20 10.81
C THR A 109 0.24 3.67 11.44
N VAL A 110 1.32 3.72 10.65
CA VAL A 110 2.54 4.44 11.02
C VAL A 110 2.31 5.95 10.85
N GLY A 111 1.79 6.59 11.90
CA GLY A 111 1.62 8.06 11.99
C GLY A 111 0.24 8.56 12.43
N ALA A 112 -0.73 7.69 12.68
CA ALA A 112 -2.09 8.06 13.10
C ALA A 112 -2.27 8.12 14.64
N ARG A 113 -1.25 8.56 15.37
CA ARG A 113 -1.33 8.79 16.83
C ARG A 113 -0.98 10.23 17.17
#